data_AF-A0A0F9MZZ2-F1
#
_entry.id   AF-A0A0F9MZZ2-F1
#
_cell.length_a   1.000
_cell.length_b   1.000
_cell.length_c   1.000
_cell.angle_alpha   90.00
_cell.angle_beta   90.00
_cell.angle_gamma   90.00
#
_symmetry.space_group_name_H-M   'P 1'
#
loop_
_entity.id
_entity.type
_entity.pdbx_description
1 polymer ?
#
loop_
_entity_poly.entity_id
_entity_poly.type
_entity_poly.pdbx_seq_one_letter_code
_entity_poly.pdbx_strand_id
1 'polypeptide(L)'
;MCNSNIKEFKANKYILLRLEGKYTIIYINRKRFIHCKRLIINIPIKDIETYEEISSIDEASKLYNQYLIDNEFYKEENKELFHSPSLCDIPPETEFWGHCSNIQAWVELNYDPRVLHSNLAFPLLKELSKAGDPQAKKVLKEEIAKRFLKSHFSGKEYLIKEKYLNFLNTEELRCIFEEYLTLLVASNYNEDTVKEVQLIIYFALKHLEKTSCKKILGIYKKFIKNKKSMKEICDELGSSYIKDKKNEEAIKLYKIELDYDFNDIDAWIELGILYRIERKFKKAIEALYQALKIEKSNCYALIQLGTTFTAMKKYKDSIETFKHARKIDPHNLLALGRLAITLEKMQKYKKAIRILKKAHKINETNPEIFEILGGIYYSLKKYSKSIKAYRRAISLNPEDDWLWYRLGSNYRKRNQLDKAIKAYMEAFRINPSFSSTLHDLIKTFYKKGNLEWTEMCCRQMLFLIPGSPLAVETLKKMSCNESKDIDLINKKSKIIRILNPKKRE
;
A
#
# COMPACT_ATOMS: atom_id res chain seq x y z
N MET A 1 32.76 22.54 36.92
CA MET A 1 32.32 21.46 37.83
C MET A 1 30.97 21.84 38.42
N CYS A 2 29.89 21.21 37.98
CA CYS A 2 28.64 21.13 38.74
C CYS A 2 28.09 19.72 38.49
N ASN A 3 28.46 18.78 39.37
CA ASN A 3 27.74 17.53 39.52
C ASN A 3 26.33 17.89 40.02
N SER A 4 25.40 18.16 39.12
CA SER A 4 23.98 17.99 39.45
C SER A 4 23.81 16.51 39.75
N ASN A 5 23.48 16.14 40.99
CA ASN A 5 23.21 14.76 41.39
C ASN A 5 22.24 14.10 40.40
N ILE A 6 22.77 13.35 39.43
CA ILE A 6 21.95 12.54 38.52
C ILE A 6 21.34 11.46 39.42
N LYS A 7 20.05 11.60 39.74
CA LYS A 7 19.33 10.56 40.47
C LYS A 7 18.99 9.46 39.47
N GLU A 8 19.55 8.28 39.71
CA GLU A 8 19.27 7.07 38.93
C GLU A 8 18.55 6.04 39.79
N PHE A 9 17.54 5.39 39.22
CA PHE A 9 16.85 4.27 39.86
C PHE A 9 16.75 3.10 38.88
N LYS A 10 17.33 1.97 39.26
CA LYS A 10 17.33 0.76 38.43
C LYS A 10 16.21 -0.17 38.89
N ALA A 11 15.11 -0.18 38.16
CA ALA A 11 13.96 -1.02 38.50
C ALA A 11 14.23 -2.51 38.22
N ASN A 12 14.98 -2.83 37.15
CA ASN A 12 15.50 -4.18 36.91
C ASN A 12 16.71 -4.15 35.95
N LYS A 13 17.11 -5.32 35.41
CA LYS A 13 18.22 -5.41 34.45
C LYS A 13 18.00 -4.64 33.13
N TYR A 14 16.75 -4.34 32.76
CA TYR A 14 16.39 -3.67 31.51
C TYR A 14 15.95 -2.22 31.70
N ILE A 15 15.27 -1.89 32.80
CA ILE A 15 14.64 -0.59 33.06
C ILE A 15 15.51 0.24 34.00
N LEU A 16 15.84 1.45 33.56
CA LEU A 16 16.53 2.47 34.33
C LEU A 16 15.73 3.78 34.24
N LEU A 17 15.47 4.42 35.37
CA LEU A 17 14.90 5.75 35.44
C LEU A 17 15.98 6.75 35.81
N ARG A 18 15.97 7.92 35.17
CA ARG A 18 16.87 9.03 35.49
C ARG A 18 16.10 10.32 35.62
N LEU A 19 16.42 11.11 36.63
CA LEU A 19 16.00 12.50 36.72
C LEU A 19 16.99 13.36 35.94
N GLU A 20 16.58 13.84 34.78
CA GLU A 20 17.37 14.71 33.92
C GLU A 20 16.70 16.09 33.84
N GLY A 21 17.34 17.09 34.44
CA GLY A 21 16.72 18.40 34.64
C GLY A 21 15.49 18.30 35.55
N LYS A 22 14.31 18.64 35.04
CA LYS A 22 13.02 18.54 35.76
C LYS A 22 12.21 17.30 35.38
N TYR A 23 12.78 16.36 34.63
CA TYR A 23 12.02 15.29 33.99
C TYR A 23 12.50 13.89 34.33
N THR A 24 11.53 13.00 34.60
CA THR A 24 11.78 11.57 34.78
C THR A 24 11.80 10.85 33.44
N ILE A 25 12.99 10.42 33.03
CA ILE A 25 13.21 9.71 31.77
C ILE A 25 13.34 8.22 32.05
N ILE A 26 12.68 7.39 31.24
CA ILE A 26 12.78 5.94 31.32
C ILE A 26 13.75 5.50 30.21
N TYR A 27 14.64 4.59 30.56
CA TYR A 27 15.58 3.95 29.67
C TYR A 27 15.31 2.45 29.65
N ILE A 28 15.27 1.87 28.45
CA ILE A 28 15.14 0.43 28.24
C ILE A 28 16.40 -0.04 27.52
N ASN A 29 17.16 -0.92 28.16
CA ASN A 29 18.45 -1.39 27.64
C ASN A 29 19.36 -0.22 27.17
N ARG A 30 19.47 0.82 28.02
CA ARG A 30 20.25 2.04 27.79
C ARG A 30 19.76 2.95 26.64
N LYS A 31 18.59 2.69 26.06
CA LYS A 31 17.96 3.57 25.06
C LYS A 31 16.83 4.36 25.71
N ARG A 32 16.77 5.66 25.42
CA ARG A 32 15.70 6.54 25.91
C ARG A 32 14.35 6.06 25.38
N PHE A 33 13.42 5.79 26.27
CA PHE A 33 12.04 5.46 25.94
C PHE A 33 11.22 6.75 25.83
N ILE A 34 10.75 7.04 24.62
CA ILE A 34 10.03 8.28 24.28
C ILE A 34 8.56 7.93 24.04
N HIS A 35 7.76 8.04 25.09
CA HIS A 35 6.30 7.94 25.03
C HIS A 35 5.70 8.94 26.02
N CYS A 36 4.56 9.56 25.68
CA CYS A 36 3.92 10.55 26.56
C CYS A 36 3.58 9.91 27.91
N LYS A 37 3.88 10.63 28.98
CA LYS A 37 3.67 10.18 30.36
C LYS A 37 2.86 11.25 31.08
N ARG A 38 1.78 10.82 31.72
CA ARG A 38 1.21 11.32 32.99
C ARG A 38 -0.29 11.11 32.95
N LEU A 39 -0.77 10.31 33.88
CA LEU A 39 -2.14 10.29 34.32
C LEU A 39 -2.04 10.57 35.83
N ILE A 40 -2.48 11.73 36.27
CA ILE A 40 -2.60 12.05 37.71
C ILE A 40 -4.08 12.07 38.02
N ILE A 41 -4.50 11.18 38.92
CA ILE A 41 -5.87 11.12 39.39
C ILE A 41 -5.91 11.85 40.74
N ASN A 42 -6.59 13.00 40.80
CA ASN A 42 -6.75 13.77 42.04
C ASN A 42 -8.12 13.48 42.67
N ILE A 43 -8.21 12.41 43.47
CA ILE A 43 -9.47 11.99 44.11
C ILE A 43 -9.64 12.75 45.43
N PRO A 44 -10.68 13.59 45.60
CA PRO A 44 -10.96 14.25 46.88
C PRO A 44 -11.25 13.20 47.97
N ILE A 45 -10.82 13.46 49.22
CA ILE A 45 -10.95 12.51 50.34
C ILE A 45 -12.39 12.02 50.57
N LYS A 46 -13.37 12.88 50.29
CA LYS A 46 -14.81 12.59 50.40
C LYS A 46 -15.37 11.67 49.30
N ASP A 47 -14.64 11.53 48.20
CA ASP A 47 -15.02 10.76 47.00
C ASP A 47 -14.19 9.47 46.88
N ILE A 48 -13.43 9.13 47.93
CA ILE A 48 -12.73 7.84 48.06
C ILE A 48 -13.79 6.79 48.44
N GLU A 49 -14.36 6.11 47.46
CA GLU A 49 -15.04 4.84 47.71
C GLU A 49 -14.04 3.83 48.30
N THR A 50 -14.52 2.87 49.08
CA THR A 50 -13.68 1.82 49.69
C THR A 50 -12.84 1.14 48.60
N TYR A 51 -11.52 1.12 48.76
CA TYR A 51 -10.50 0.61 47.81
C TYR A 51 -10.73 -0.80 47.23
N GLU A 52 -11.75 -1.51 47.67
CA GLU A 52 -12.07 -2.90 47.29
C GLU A 52 -12.72 -3.03 45.89
N GLU A 53 -13.12 -1.93 45.24
CA GLU A 53 -13.90 -1.99 43.99
C GLU A 53 -13.11 -1.72 42.68
N ILE A 54 -11.90 -1.15 42.74
CA ILE A 54 -11.12 -0.80 41.54
C ILE A 54 -10.15 -1.94 41.16
N SER A 55 -10.34 -2.54 40.00
CA SER A 55 -9.57 -3.71 39.56
C SER A 55 -8.34 -3.36 38.68
N SER A 56 -8.25 -2.14 38.14
CA SER A 56 -7.12 -1.68 37.32
C SER A 56 -6.97 -0.15 37.23
N ILE A 57 -5.79 0.34 36.87
CA ILE A 57 -5.56 1.78 36.62
C ILE A 57 -6.34 2.30 35.41
N ASP A 58 -6.56 1.49 34.37
CA ASP A 58 -7.41 1.88 33.23
C ASP A 58 -8.89 2.04 33.65
N GLU A 59 -9.36 1.25 34.61
CA GLU A 59 -10.70 1.38 35.20
C GLU A 59 -10.78 2.62 36.10
N ALA A 60 -9.79 2.82 36.97
CA ALA A 60 -9.67 4.03 37.78
C ALA A 60 -9.71 5.30 36.91
N SER A 61 -8.96 5.30 35.80
CA SER A 61 -8.94 6.41 34.85
C SER A 61 -10.32 6.73 34.26
N LYS A 62 -11.15 5.71 34.02
CA LYS A 62 -12.50 5.90 33.46
C LYS A 62 -13.48 6.39 34.51
N LEU A 63 -13.45 5.79 35.71
CA LEU A 63 -14.33 6.15 36.82
C LEU A 63 -14.07 7.60 37.28
N TYR A 64 -12.79 7.95 37.41
CA TYR A 64 -12.35 9.26 37.89
C TYR A 64 -11.95 10.20 36.75
N ASN A 65 -12.56 10.05 35.56
CA ASN A 65 -12.24 10.85 34.38
C ASN A 65 -12.28 12.37 34.65
N GLN A 66 -13.25 12.82 35.46
CA GLN A 66 -13.40 14.22 35.87
C GLN A 66 -12.28 14.74 36.80
N TYR A 67 -11.50 13.83 37.39
CA TYR A 67 -10.37 14.10 38.28
C TYR A 67 -9.02 13.85 37.60
N LEU A 68 -9.04 13.53 36.30
CA LEU A 68 -7.83 13.42 35.50
C LEU A 68 -7.27 14.79 35.20
N ILE A 69 -6.02 14.99 35.60
CA ILE A 69 -5.24 16.15 35.15
C ILE A 69 -4.49 15.71 33.89
N ASP A 70 -5.15 15.81 32.75
CA ASP A 70 -4.51 15.60 31.45
C ASP A 70 -3.65 16.83 31.09
N ASN A 71 -2.36 16.60 30.88
CA ASN A 71 -1.50 17.60 30.26
C ASN A 71 -1.73 17.54 28.74
N GLU A 72 -2.66 18.34 28.21
CA GLU A 72 -2.76 18.57 26.77
C GLU A 72 -1.43 19.09 26.22
N PHE A 73 -0.87 18.43 25.21
CA PHE A 73 0.27 18.92 24.45
C PHE A 73 -0.20 19.48 23.10
N TYR A 74 0.07 20.76 22.85
CA TYR A 74 0.05 21.34 21.51
C TYR A 74 1.25 20.83 20.69
N LYS A 75 1.01 20.36 19.47
CA LYS A 75 2.06 20.13 18.46
C LYS A 75 2.19 21.40 17.60
N GLU A 76 3.27 22.15 17.77
CA GLU A 76 3.76 23.07 16.74
C GLU A 76 5.18 22.68 16.31
N GLU A 77 5.54 23.08 15.09
CA GLU A 77 6.62 22.55 14.23
C GLU A 77 8.07 22.68 14.75
N ASN A 78 8.30 23.08 16.00
CA ASN A 78 9.64 23.25 16.55
C ASN A 78 9.79 22.54 17.90
N LYS A 79 10.20 21.25 17.84
CA LYS A 79 10.94 20.40 18.81
C LYS A 79 11.08 20.77 20.31
N GLU A 80 10.15 21.49 20.93
CA GLU A 80 10.14 21.70 22.38
C GLU A 80 8.77 21.34 22.97
N LEU A 81 8.79 20.42 23.94
CA LEU A 81 7.60 20.01 24.70
C LEU A 81 7.27 21.14 25.71
N PHE A 82 6.16 21.85 25.51
CA PHE A 82 5.60 22.78 26.51
C PHE A 82 4.47 22.12 27.31
N HIS A 83 4.45 22.36 28.63
CA HIS A 83 3.41 21.89 29.56
C HIS A 83 2.51 23.06 30.00
N SER A 84 1.23 22.78 30.27
CA SER A 84 0.33 23.68 31.01
C SER A 84 0.81 23.82 32.48
N PRO A 85 0.94 25.03 33.04
CA PRO A 85 1.56 25.26 34.35
C PRO A 85 0.57 25.41 35.53
N SER A 86 -0.58 24.75 35.53
CA SER A 86 -1.52 24.90 36.65
C SER A 86 -2.30 23.63 36.93
N LEU A 87 -1.94 22.91 38.02
CA LEU A 87 -2.91 22.33 38.98
C LEU A 87 -2.26 21.46 40.07
N CYS A 88 -0.99 21.07 39.97
CA CYS A 88 -0.26 20.39 41.05
C CYS A 88 1.24 20.68 40.98
N ASP A 89 1.76 21.56 41.84
CA ASP A 89 3.20 21.83 41.99
C ASP A 89 3.89 20.66 42.73
N ILE A 90 3.94 19.47 42.11
CA ILE A 90 4.71 18.34 42.64
C ILE A 90 6.19 18.61 42.34
N PRO A 91 7.08 18.65 43.35
CA PRO A 91 8.50 18.81 43.09
C PRO A 91 9.03 17.71 42.16
N PRO A 92 9.90 18.01 41.17
CA PRO A 92 10.39 17.01 40.21
C PRO A 92 11.00 15.76 40.86
N GLU A 93 11.60 15.91 42.05
CA GLU A 93 12.16 14.80 42.80
C GLU A 93 11.08 13.90 43.42
N THR A 94 9.99 14.48 43.92
CA THR A 94 8.84 13.75 44.45
C THR A 94 8.14 13.00 43.33
N GLU A 95 7.95 13.66 42.19
CA GLU A 95 7.40 13.03 40.98
C GLU A 95 8.28 11.89 40.49
N PHE A 96 9.61 12.06 40.52
CA PHE A 96 10.57 11.02 40.16
C PHE A 96 10.42 9.77 41.02
N TRP A 97 10.35 9.92 42.35
CA TRP A 97 10.16 8.78 43.24
C TRP A 97 8.77 8.13 43.08
N GLY A 98 7.73 8.91 42.81
CA GLY A 98 6.41 8.37 42.47
C GLY A 98 6.44 7.51 41.21
N HIS A 99 7.10 7.98 40.14
CA HIS A 99 7.30 7.18 38.92
C HIS A 99 8.15 5.93 39.17
N CYS A 100 9.22 6.05 39.97
CA CYS A 100 10.07 4.91 40.32
C CYS A 100 9.28 3.86 41.10
N SER A 101 8.48 4.28 42.08
CA SER A 101 7.63 3.39 42.87
C SER A 101 6.60 2.66 41.99
N ASN A 102 5.91 3.37 41.11
CA ASN A 102 4.92 2.77 40.20
C ASN A 102 5.57 1.74 39.24
N ILE A 103 6.73 2.08 38.66
CA ILE A 103 7.45 1.16 37.76
C ILE A 103 8.02 -0.03 38.55
N GLN A 104 8.52 0.18 39.77
CA GLN A 104 9.03 -0.88 40.63
C GLN A 104 7.92 -1.86 41.00
N ALA A 105 6.77 -1.37 41.45
CA ALA A 105 5.60 -2.19 41.76
C ALA A 105 5.13 -3.00 40.53
N TRP A 106 5.10 -2.37 39.35
CA TRP A 106 4.76 -3.07 38.11
C TRP A 106 5.75 -4.18 37.76
N VAL A 107 7.05 -3.96 37.97
CA VAL A 107 8.10 -4.97 37.76
C VAL A 107 7.98 -6.12 38.75
N GLU A 108 7.76 -5.82 40.04
CA GLU A 108 7.62 -6.80 41.12
C GLU A 108 6.36 -7.67 40.95
N LEU A 109 5.30 -7.09 40.41
CA LEU A 109 4.06 -7.78 40.03
C LEU A 109 4.16 -8.42 38.64
N ASN A 110 5.37 -8.76 38.19
CA ASN A 110 5.64 -9.51 36.96
C ASN A 110 5.02 -8.87 35.70
N TYR A 111 4.99 -7.54 35.66
CA TYR A 111 4.41 -6.72 34.59
C TYR A 111 2.88 -6.78 34.46
N ASP A 112 2.15 -7.03 35.55
CA ASP A 112 0.69 -7.02 35.55
C ASP A 112 0.13 -5.74 34.88
N PRO A 113 -0.62 -5.86 33.75
CA PRO A 113 -1.10 -4.71 33.00
C PRO A 113 -2.13 -3.88 33.77
N ARG A 114 -2.65 -4.35 34.91
CA ARG A 114 -3.60 -3.61 35.76
C ARG A 114 -2.92 -2.53 36.59
N VAL A 115 -1.61 -2.63 36.83
CA VAL A 115 -0.84 -1.78 37.76
C VAL A 115 -0.39 -0.46 37.11
N LEU A 116 -0.25 -0.42 35.79
CA LEU A 116 0.07 0.78 35.04
C LEU A 116 -0.99 1.04 33.99
N HIS A 117 -1.27 2.31 33.70
CA HIS A 117 -2.17 2.69 32.61
C HIS A 117 -1.69 2.10 31.27
N SER A 118 -2.62 1.61 30.46
CA SER A 118 -2.32 0.86 29.23
C SER A 118 -1.48 1.63 28.20
N ASN A 119 -1.67 2.94 28.10
CA ASN A 119 -0.86 3.82 27.24
C ASN A 119 0.63 3.79 27.58
N LEU A 120 1.01 3.45 28.82
CA LEU A 120 2.40 3.30 29.24
C LEU A 120 2.82 1.83 29.29
N ALA A 121 2.01 0.97 29.89
CA ALA A 121 2.31 -0.45 30.09
C ALA A 121 2.55 -1.17 28.75
N PHE A 122 1.67 -0.97 27.76
CA PHE A 122 1.70 -1.74 26.53
C PHE A 122 2.89 -1.38 25.61
N PRO A 123 3.27 -0.09 25.43
CA PRO A 123 4.51 0.27 24.75
C PRO A 123 5.78 -0.11 25.53
N LEU A 124 5.77 -0.08 26.88
CA LEU A 124 6.89 -0.58 27.69
C LEU A 124 7.12 -2.08 27.46
N LEU A 125 6.07 -2.89 27.53
CA LEU A 125 6.13 -4.33 27.26
C LEU A 125 6.72 -4.62 25.87
N LYS A 126 6.34 -3.83 24.85
CA LYS A 126 6.89 -3.94 23.48
C LYS A 126 8.40 -3.73 23.46
N GLU A 127 8.89 -2.66 24.05
CA GLU A 127 10.33 -2.35 24.05
C GLU A 127 11.14 -3.31 24.94
N LEU A 128 10.60 -3.76 26.07
CA LEU A 128 11.22 -4.80 26.91
C LEU A 128 11.31 -6.14 26.18
N SER A 129 10.26 -6.51 25.45
CA SER A 129 10.26 -7.72 24.63
C SER A 129 11.32 -7.66 23.53
N LYS A 130 11.52 -6.50 22.90
CA LYS A 130 12.62 -6.27 21.93
C LYS A 130 14.00 -6.32 22.59
N ALA A 131 14.10 -5.86 23.84
CA ALA A 131 15.32 -5.94 24.63
C ALA A 131 15.64 -7.37 25.12
N GLY A 132 14.75 -8.35 24.88
CA GLY A 132 14.95 -9.75 25.20
C GLY A 132 14.47 -10.15 26.60
N ASP A 133 13.58 -9.39 27.22
CA ASP A 133 12.94 -9.79 28.47
C ASP A 133 11.88 -10.90 28.23
N PRO A 134 12.07 -12.14 28.74
CA PRO A 134 11.14 -13.24 28.50
C PRO A 134 9.79 -13.06 29.22
N GLN A 135 9.78 -12.45 30.41
CA GLN A 135 8.56 -12.22 31.18
C GLN A 135 7.73 -11.12 30.52
N ALA A 136 8.36 -10.02 30.08
CA ALA A 136 7.67 -8.98 29.33
C ALA A 136 7.10 -9.52 28.01
N LYS A 137 7.84 -10.39 27.32
CA LYS A 137 7.38 -11.04 26.09
C LYS A 137 6.14 -11.91 26.31
N LYS A 138 6.11 -12.68 27.41
CA LYS A 138 4.94 -13.49 27.77
C LYS A 138 3.71 -12.61 27.99
N VAL A 139 3.82 -11.61 28.87
CA VAL A 139 2.71 -10.70 29.19
C VAL A 139 2.25 -9.92 27.96
N LEU A 140 3.18 -9.45 27.12
CA LEU A 140 2.86 -8.75 25.88
C LEU A 140 1.98 -9.59 24.97
N LYS A 141 2.30 -10.88 24.78
CA LYS A 141 1.52 -11.78 23.91
C LYS A 141 0.09 -11.96 24.41
N GLU A 142 -0.09 -12.19 25.71
CA GLU A 142 -1.41 -12.31 26.33
C GLU A 142 -2.22 -11.02 26.18
N GLU A 143 -1.57 -9.88 26.35
CA GLU A 143 -2.21 -8.57 26.23
C GLU A 143 -2.58 -8.23 24.77
N ILE A 144 -1.74 -8.62 23.80
CA ILE A 144 -2.08 -8.52 22.37
C ILE A 144 -3.35 -9.33 22.09
N ALA A 145 -3.44 -10.58 22.56
CA ALA A 145 -4.61 -11.43 22.34
C ALA A 145 -5.88 -10.81 22.95
N LYS A 146 -5.83 -10.41 24.23
CA LYS A 146 -6.95 -9.76 24.93
C LYS A 146 -7.41 -8.49 24.21
N ARG A 147 -6.48 -7.62 23.83
CA ARG A 147 -6.79 -6.38 23.11
C ARG A 147 -7.37 -6.65 21.74
N PHE A 148 -6.82 -7.61 21.01
CA PHE A 148 -7.34 -7.96 19.69
C PHE A 148 -8.79 -8.45 19.78
N LEU A 149 -9.11 -9.32 20.74
CA LEU A 149 -10.47 -9.87 20.88
C LEU A 149 -11.49 -8.84 21.38
N LYS A 150 -11.09 -7.93 22.29
CA LYS A 150 -12.01 -6.99 22.95
C LYS A 150 -12.12 -5.62 22.29
N SER A 151 -11.11 -5.16 21.54
CA SER A 151 -11.10 -3.79 21.01
C SER A 151 -12.01 -3.61 19.80
N HIS A 152 -12.54 -2.40 19.61
CA HIS A 152 -13.19 -1.98 18.35
C HIS A 152 -12.17 -1.86 17.20
N PHE A 153 -12.63 -1.63 15.97
CA PHE A 153 -11.80 -1.58 14.75
C PHE A 153 -10.50 -0.79 14.89
N SER A 154 -10.57 0.42 15.45
CA SER A 154 -9.41 1.31 15.62
C SER A 154 -8.30 0.68 16.46
N GLY A 155 -8.66 -0.09 17.51
CA GLY A 155 -7.70 -0.79 18.36
C GLY A 155 -7.00 -1.93 17.63
N LYS A 156 -7.74 -2.71 16.83
CA LYS A 156 -7.15 -3.77 15.98
C LYS A 156 -6.25 -3.19 14.90
N GLU A 157 -6.69 -2.11 14.27
CA GLU A 157 -5.92 -1.42 13.24
C GLU A 157 -4.60 -0.88 13.82
N TYR A 158 -4.65 -0.31 15.04
CA TYR A 158 -3.46 0.11 15.79
C TYR A 158 -2.49 -1.06 16.02
N LEU A 159 -2.96 -2.22 16.49
CA LEU A 159 -2.11 -3.40 16.71
C LEU A 159 -1.39 -3.85 15.43
N ILE A 160 -2.07 -3.78 14.29
CA ILE A 160 -1.51 -4.15 12.98
C ILE A 160 -0.51 -3.11 12.50
N LYS A 161 -0.89 -1.81 12.48
CA LYS A 161 -0.03 -0.70 12.02
C LYS A 161 1.25 -0.58 12.85
N GLU A 162 1.12 -0.72 14.16
CA GLU A 162 2.25 -0.67 15.10
C GLU A 162 3.01 -2.00 15.21
N LYS A 163 2.68 -3.00 14.38
CA LYS A 163 3.40 -4.28 14.28
C LYS A 163 3.43 -5.08 15.59
N TYR A 164 2.41 -4.94 16.44
CA TYR A 164 2.29 -5.74 17.66
C TYR A 164 2.04 -7.21 17.35
N LEU A 165 1.26 -7.51 16.30
CA LEU A 165 0.99 -8.89 15.88
C LEU A 165 2.25 -9.67 15.48
N ASN A 166 3.35 -8.99 15.13
CA ASN A 166 4.62 -9.63 14.77
C ASN A 166 5.33 -10.30 15.95
N PHE A 167 4.89 -10.04 17.18
CA PHE A 167 5.42 -10.72 18.38
C PHE A 167 4.80 -12.11 18.59
N LEU A 168 3.71 -12.40 17.89
CA LEU A 168 3.02 -13.68 17.94
C LEU A 168 3.58 -14.63 16.88
N ASN A 169 3.66 -15.91 17.22
CA ASN A 169 3.98 -16.95 16.25
C ASN A 169 2.74 -17.29 15.39
N THR A 170 2.94 -18.12 14.37
CA THR A 170 1.87 -18.49 13.42
C THR A 170 0.69 -19.17 14.09
N GLU A 171 0.92 -19.98 15.12
CA GLU A 171 -0.13 -20.71 15.83
C GLU A 171 -0.93 -19.79 16.75
N GLU A 172 -0.26 -18.88 17.46
CA GLU A 172 -0.87 -17.84 18.29
C GLU A 172 -1.75 -16.91 17.44
N LEU A 173 -1.26 -16.47 16.28
CA LEU A 173 -2.05 -15.67 15.33
C LEU A 173 -3.29 -16.42 14.82
N ARG A 174 -3.11 -17.70 14.45
CA ARG A 174 -4.20 -18.56 13.99
C ARG A 174 -5.30 -18.66 15.04
N CYS A 175 -4.94 -18.97 16.29
CA CYS A 175 -5.89 -19.10 17.40
C CYS A 175 -6.68 -17.80 17.61
N ILE A 176 -5.99 -16.65 17.67
CA ILE A 176 -6.64 -15.34 17.89
C ILE A 176 -7.61 -15.00 16.75
N PHE A 177 -7.23 -15.26 15.50
CA PHE A 177 -8.10 -14.98 14.36
C PHE A 177 -9.30 -15.93 14.30
N GLU A 178 -9.12 -17.22 14.60
CA GLU A 178 -10.21 -18.19 14.65
C GLU A 178 -11.20 -17.86 15.78
N GLU A 179 -10.71 -17.50 16.97
CA GLU A 179 -11.53 -17.09 18.11
C GLU A 179 -12.32 -15.83 17.79
N TYR A 180 -11.66 -14.80 17.24
CA TYR A 180 -12.32 -13.55 16.86
C TYR A 180 -13.44 -13.78 15.84
N LEU A 181 -13.16 -14.55 14.78
CA LEU A 181 -14.15 -14.83 13.75
C LEU A 181 -15.31 -15.67 14.28
N THR A 182 -15.06 -16.56 15.23
CA THR A 182 -16.10 -17.35 15.90
C THR A 182 -17.01 -16.47 16.75
N LEU A 183 -16.44 -15.52 17.51
CA LEU A 183 -17.21 -14.52 18.26
C LEU A 183 -18.08 -13.67 17.33
N LEU A 184 -17.54 -13.29 16.16
CA LEU A 184 -18.30 -12.51 15.17
C LEU A 184 -19.46 -13.28 14.56
N VAL A 185 -19.36 -14.60 14.36
CA VAL A 185 -20.49 -15.42 13.85
C VAL A 185 -21.71 -15.35 14.77
N ALA A 186 -21.52 -15.14 16.08
CA ALA A 186 -22.60 -14.95 17.04
C ALA A 186 -23.20 -13.53 17.03
N SER A 187 -22.55 -12.57 16.36
CA SER A 187 -22.94 -11.16 16.30
C SER A 187 -23.63 -10.78 14.97
N ASN A 188 -24.36 -9.67 14.94
CA ASN A 188 -25.03 -9.20 13.73
C ASN A 188 -24.06 -8.62 12.70
N TYR A 189 -24.33 -8.91 11.42
CA TYR A 189 -23.58 -8.44 10.25
C TYR A 189 -23.63 -6.90 10.12
N ASN A 190 -22.46 -6.24 10.13
CA ASN A 190 -22.30 -4.80 9.85
C ASN A 190 -21.16 -4.58 8.81
N GLU A 191 -21.24 -3.53 8.00
CA GLU A 191 -20.23 -3.18 6.99
C GLU A 191 -18.83 -3.00 7.60
N ASP A 192 -18.72 -2.41 8.80
CA ASP A 192 -17.44 -2.25 9.51
C ASP A 192 -16.83 -3.60 9.91
N THR A 193 -17.67 -4.56 10.30
CA THR A 193 -17.20 -5.92 10.62
C THR A 193 -16.70 -6.66 9.37
N VAL A 194 -17.25 -6.36 8.18
CA VAL A 194 -16.72 -6.93 6.93
C VAL A 194 -15.33 -6.37 6.64
N LYS A 195 -15.13 -5.06 6.77
CA LYS A 195 -13.80 -4.43 6.58
C LYS A 195 -12.76 -4.99 7.54
N GLU A 196 -13.15 -5.19 8.80
CA GLU A 196 -12.33 -5.87 9.82
C GLU A 196 -11.91 -7.27 9.40
N VAL A 197 -12.86 -8.11 9.00
CA VAL A 197 -12.57 -9.49 8.62
C VAL A 197 -11.70 -9.54 7.36
N GLN A 198 -11.91 -8.66 6.39
CA GLN A 198 -11.05 -8.56 5.20
C GLN A 198 -9.61 -8.20 5.57
N LEU A 199 -9.41 -7.29 6.53
CA LEU A 199 -8.07 -6.94 7.03
C LEU A 199 -7.39 -8.14 7.72
N ILE A 200 -8.15 -8.91 8.49
CA ILE A 200 -7.65 -10.13 9.16
C ILE A 200 -7.27 -11.19 8.13
N ILE A 201 -8.12 -11.43 7.12
CA ILE A 201 -7.83 -12.37 6.04
C ILE A 201 -6.57 -11.94 5.28
N TYR A 202 -6.42 -10.65 4.98
CA TYR A 202 -5.20 -10.12 4.37
C TYR A 202 -3.96 -10.45 5.20
N PHE A 203 -4.01 -10.15 6.51
CA PHE A 203 -2.90 -10.44 7.42
C PHE A 203 -2.61 -11.95 7.51
N ALA A 204 -3.65 -12.78 7.57
CA ALA A 204 -3.54 -14.23 7.59
C ALA A 204 -2.88 -14.77 6.30
N LEU A 205 -3.30 -14.29 5.12
CA LEU A 205 -2.70 -14.67 3.85
C LEU A 205 -1.22 -14.33 3.78
N LYS A 206 -0.82 -13.22 4.41
CA LYS A 206 0.57 -12.77 4.46
C LYS A 206 1.44 -13.57 5.43
N HIS A 207 0.91 -13.92 6.61
CA HIS A 207 1.73 -14.42 7.73
C HIS A 207 1.51 -15.88 8.10
N LEU A 208 0.39 -16.49 7.74
CA LEU A 208 0.07 -17.86 8.11
C LEU A 208 0.42 -18.86 7.00
N GLU A 209 0.25 -20.15 7.25
CA GLU A 209 0.31 -21.18 6.22
C GLU A 209 -1.03 -21.34 5.48
N LYS A 210 -1.01 -22.03 4.33
CA LYS A 210 -2.19 -22.19 3.45
C LYS A 210 -3.37 -22.88 4.16
N THR A 211 -3.09 -23.94 4.91
CA THR A 211 -4.03 -24.71 5.74
C THR A 211 -4.77 -23.83 6.75
N SER A 212 -4.03 -22.97 7.45
CA SER A 212 -4.58 -22.00 8.40
C SER A 212 -5.46 -20.96 7.71
N CYS A 213 -5.03 -20.44 6.56
CA CYS A 213 -5.84 -19.52 5.75
C CYS A 213 -7.14 -20.16 5.27
N LYS A 214 -7.11 -21.44 4.89
CA LYS A 214 -8.29 -22.22 4.49
C LYS A 214 -9.31 -22.32 5.62
N LYS A 215 -8.86 -22.57 6.87
CA LYS A 215 -9.73 -22.56 8.05
C LYS A 215 -10.39 -21.19 8.27
N ILE A 216 -9.58 -20.13 8.25
CA ILE A 216 -10.03 -18.74 8.43
C ILE A 216 -11.10 -18.36 7.38
N LEU A 217 -10.87 -18.66 6.10
CA LEU A 217 -11.83 -18.42 5.02
C LEU A 217 -13.12 -19.25 5.21
N GLY A 218 -13.02 -20.48 5.71
CA GLY A 218 -14.17 -21.30 6.07
C GLY A 218 -15.03 -20.68 7.17
N ILE A 219 -14.41 -20.08 8.21
CA ILE A 219 -15.14 -19.37 9.26
C ILE A 219 -15.75 -18.08 8.69
N TYR A 220 -15.01 -17.34 7.85
CA TYR A 220 -15.54 -16.15 7.19
C TYR A 220 -16.78 -16.46 6.32
N LYS A 221 -16.75 -17.58 5.58
CA LYS A 221 -17.92 -18.04 4.80
C LYS A 221 -19.15 -18.28 5.70
N LYS A 222 -18.95 -18.87 6.88
CA LYS A 222 -20.02 -19.04 7.89
C LYS A 222 -20.51 -17.70 8.42
N PHE A 223 -19.60 -16.76 8.68
CA PHE A 223 -19.92 -15.40 9.15
C PHE A 223 -20.83 -14.66 8.16
N ILE A 224 -20.56 -14.74 6.85
CA ILE A 224 -21.46 -14.19 5.82
C ILE A 224 -22.68 -15.08 5.54
N LYS A 225 -22.99 -16.03 6.43
CA LYS A 225 -24.14 -16.95 6.38
C LYS A 225 -24.26 -17.73 5.08
N ASN A 226 -23.13 -18.14 4.49
CA ASN A 226 -23.08 -18.81 3.20
C ASN A 226 -23.75 -18.05 2.03
N LYS A 227 -23.94 -16.72 2.15
CA LYS A 227 -24.49 -15.89 1.07
C LYS A 227 -23.64 -15.92 -0.19
N LYS A 228 -22.34 -16.21 -0.04
CA LYS A 228 -21.37 -16.36 -1.14
C LYS A 228 -20.72 -17.74 -1.07
N SER A 229 -20.50 -18.30 -2.24
CA SER A 229 -19.64 -19.47 -2.46
C SER A 229 -18.18 -19.14 -2.11
N MET A 230 -17.36 -20.18 -1.98
CA MET A 230 -15.93 -19.97 -1.73
C MET A 230 -15.25 -19.28 -2.92
N LYS A 231 -15.67 -19.63 -4.14
CA LYS A 231 -15.25 -18.98 -5.39
C LYS A 231 -15.50 -17.48 -5.34
N GLU A 232 -16.74 -17.05 -5.09
CA GLU A 232 -17.09 -15.62 -5.04
C GLU A 232 -16.28 -14.85 -3.97
N ILE A 233 -16.02 -15.45 -2.81
CA ILE A 233 -15.16 -14.85 -1.78
C ILE A 233 -13.73 -14.68 -2.30
N CYS A 234 -13.18 -15.72 -2.92
CA CYS A 234 -11.82 -15.70 -3.46
C CYS A 234 -11.69 -14.71 -4.63
N ASP A 235 -12.67 -14.64 -5.52
CA ASP A 235 -12.67 -13.72 -6.67
C ASP A 235 -12.73 -12.26 -6.23
N GLU A 236 -13.60 -11.93 -5.28
CA GLU A 236 -13.74 -10.56 -4.76
C GLU A 236 -12.47 -10.08 -4.06
N LEU A 237 -11.93 -10.91 -3.16
CA LEU A 237 -10.70 -10.60 -2.43
C LEU A 237 -9.48 -10.61 -3.37
N GLY A 238 -9.43 -11.56 -4.31
CA GLY A 238 -8.36 -11.69 -5.31
C GLY A 238 -8.29 -10.47 -6.20
N SER A 239 -9.42 -10.03 -6.74
CA SER A 239 -9.52 -8.81 -7.56
C SER A 239 -9.09 -7.57 -6.80
N SER A 240 -9.49 -7.45 -5.54
CA SER A 240 -9.07 -6.36 -4.64
C SER A 240 -7.55 -6.36 -4.43
N TYR A 241 -6.95 -7.52 -4.14
CA TYR A 241 -5.51 -7.66 -3.95
C TYR A 241 -4.72 -7.39 -5.22
N ILE A 242 -5.22 -7.80 -6.39
CA ILE A 242 -4.59 -7.49 -7.69
C ILE A 242 -4.57 -5.99 -7.93
N LYS A 243 -5.69 -5.29 -7.66
CA LYS A 243 -5.77 -3.82 -7.77
C LYS A 243 -4.76 -3.13 -6.86
N ASP A 244 -4.58 -3.64 -5.64
CA ASP A 244 -3.62 -3.16 -4.66
C ASP A 244 -2.17 -3.63 -4.92
N LYS A 245 -1.91 -4.39 -5.99
CA LYS A 245 -0.61 -4.99 -6.34
C LYS A 245 -0.06 -5.98 -5.29
N LYS A 246 -0.95 -6.60 -4.52
CA LYS A 246 -0.68 -7.65 -3.52
C LYS A 246 -0.75 -9.04 -4.16
N ASN A 247 0.15 -9.29 -5.12
CA ASN A 247 0.08 -10.47 -5.99
C ASN A 247 0.31 -11.79 -5.24
N GLU A 248 1.16 -11.80 -4.20
CA GLU A 248 1.48 -13.04 -3.48
C GLU A 248 0.30 -13.54 -2.65
N GLU A 249 -0.43 -12.63 -2.02
CA GLU A 249 -1.65 -12.91 -1.28
C GLU A 249 -2.76 -13.40 -2.22
N ALA A 250 -2.92 -12.76 -3.40
CA ALA A 250 -3.84 -13.22 -4.43
C ALA A 250 -3.49 -14.65 -4.93
N ILE A 251 -2.21 -14.94 -5.19
CA ILE A 251 -1.76 -16.29 -5.58
C ILE A 251 -2.13 -17.33 -4.51
N LYS A 252 -1.94 -16.99 -3.24
CA LYS A 252 -2.25 -17.91 -2.13
C LYS A 252 -3.75 -18.16 -2.03
N LEU A 253 -4.56 -17.13 -2.26
CA LEU A 253 -6.02 -17.20 -2.24
C LEU A 253 -6.56 -18.13 -3.34
N TYR A 254 -6.17 -17.91 -4.61
CA TYR A 254 -6.59 -18.79 -5.71
C TYR A 254 -6.09 -20.23 -5.57
N LYS A 255 -4.94 -20.44 -4.90
CA LYS A 255 -4.52 -21.80 -4.53
C LYS A 255 -5.43 -22.46 -3.51
N ILE A 256 -5.98 -21.69 -2.56
CA ILE A 256 -6.92 -22.22 -1.57
C ILE A 256 -8.24 -22.56 -2.27
N GLU A 257 -8.69 -21.71 -3.18
CA GLU A 257 -9.86 -21.97 -4.02
C GLU A 257 -9.74 -23.30 -4.78
N LEU A 258 -8.59 -23.56 -5.40
CA LEU A 258 -8.31 -24.83 -6.08
C LEU A 258 -8.22 -26.05 -5.16
N ASP A 259 -8.07 -25.88 -3.83
CA ASP A 259 -8.22 -26.98 -2.87
C ASP A 259 -9.69 -27.28 -2.55
N TYR A 260 -10.62 -26.39 -2.92
CA TYR A 260 -12.06 -26.62 -2.81
C TYR A 260 -12.63 -27.11 -4.13
N ASP A 261 -12.23 -26.49 -5.24
CA ASP A 261 -12.59 -26.90 -6.59
C ASP A 261 -11.35 -26.93 -7.49
N PHE A 262 -10.76 -28.12 -7.64
CA PHE A 262 -9.60 -28.31 -8.50
C PHE A 262 -9.91 -28.08 -9.98
N ASN A 263 -11.18 -28.19 -10.38
CA ASN A 263 -11.59 -28.04 -11.78
C ASN A 263 -11.99 -26.60 -12.12
N ASP A 264 -11.80 -25.63 -11.21
CA ASP A 264 -12.05 -24.23 -11.50
C ASP A 264 -11.06 -23.70 -12.52
N ILE A 265 -11.54 -23.54 -13.76
CA ILE A 265 -10.77 -23.08 -14.91
C ILE A 265 -10.32 -21.64 -14.71
N ASP A 266 -11.17 -20.78 -14.15
CA ASP A 266 -10.89 -19.35 -13.95
C ASP A 266 -9.76 -19.18 -12.93
N ALA A 267 -9.82 -19.91 -11.82
CA ALA A 267 -8.77 -19.88 -10.79
C ALA A 267 -7.41 -20.34 -11.34
N TRP A 268 -7.37 -21.37 -12.21
CA TRP A 268 -6.14 -21.78 -12.89
C TRP A 268 -5.61 -20.70 -13.84
N ILE A 269 -6.49 -20.02 -14.58
CA ILE A 269 -6.11 -18.94 -15.49
C ILE A 269 -5.56 -17.75 -14.71
N GLU A 270 -6.23 -17.32 -13.63
CA GLU A 270 -5.80 -16.21 -12.78
C GLU A 270 -4.45 -16.52 -12.11
N LEU A 271 -4.23 -17.73 -11.62
CA LEU A 271 -2.90 -18.16 -11.16
C LEU A 271 -1.85 -18.06 -12.27
N GLY A 272 -2.19 -18.48 -13.49
CA GLY A 272 -1.33 -18.34 -14.66
C GLY A 272 -0.91 -16.89 -14.93
N ILE A 273 -1.87 -15.97 -14.86
CA ILE A 273 -1.66 -14.53 -15.04
C ILE A 273 -0.77 -13.97 -13.92
N LEU A 274 -1.08 -14.28 -12.66
CA LEU A 274 -0.33 -13.80 -11.50
C LEU A 274 1.11 -14.31 -11.50
N TYR A 275 1.32 -15.60 -11.77
CA TYR A 275 2.67 -16.15 -11.90
C TYR A 275 3.46 -15.52 -13.03
N ARG A 276 2.82 -15.16 -14.15
CA ARG A 276 3.47 -14.41 -15.23
C ARG A 276 3.90 -13.01 -14.79
N ILE A 277 3.06 -12.29 -14.05
CA ILE A 277 3.38 -10.96 -13.49
C ILE A 277 4.60 -11.06 -12.56
N GLU A 278 4.62 -12.06 -11.69
CA GLU A 278 5.73 -12.38 -10.78
C GLU A 278 6.95 -13.02 -11.48
N ARG A 279 6.94 -13.11 -12.82
CA ARG A 279 7.99 -13.74 -13.65
C ARG A 279 8.28 -15.22 -13.31
N LYS A 280 7.37 -15.89 -12.60
CA LYS A 280 7.39 -17.33 -12.30
C LYS A 280 6.87 -18.12 -13.51
N PHE A 281 7.52 -17.98 -14.67
CA PHE A 281 7.01 -18.43 -15.97
C PHE A 281 6.70 -19.93 -16.07
N LYS A 282 7.50 -20.80 -15.42
CA LYS A 282 7.25 -22.25 -15.41
C LYS A 282 5.90 -22.56 -14.74
N LYS A 283 5.66 -22.01 -13.56
CA LYS A 283 4.40 -22.15 -12.82
C LYS A 283 3.21 -21.55 -13.57
N ALA A 284 3.43 -20.43 -14.27
CA ALA A 284 2.40 -19.83 -15.12
C ALA A 284 1.95 -20.79 -16.23
N ILE A 285 2.91 -21.41 -16.93
CA ILE A 285 2.64 -22.38 -17.98
C ILE A 285 1.95 -23.63 -17.42
N GLU A 286 2.42 -24.16 -16.29
CA GLU A 286 1.81 -25.32 -15.62
C GLU A 286 0.34 -25.05 -15.27
N ALA A 287 0.03 -23.91 -14.65
CA ALA A 287 -1.34 -23.52 -14.31
C ALA A 287 -2.25 -23.40 -15.54
N LEU A 288 -1.76 -22.76 -16.61
CA LEU A 288 -2.52 -22.60 -17.85
C LEU A 288 -2.71 -23.93 -18.59
N TYR A 289 -1.76 -24.86 -18.48
CA TYR A 289 -1.96 -26.22 -18.99
C TYR A 289 -2.98 -27.01 -18.17
N GLN A 290 -3.11 -26.79 -16.85
CA GLN A 290 -4.20 -27.40 -16.08
C GLN A 290 -5.57 -26.89 -16.55
N ALA A 291 -5.72 -25.58 -16.75
CA ALA A 291 -6.95 -25.01 -17.34
C ALA A 291 -7.28 -25.65 -18.70
N LEU A 292 -6.29 -25.81 -19.58
CA LEU A 292 -6.46 -26.43 -20.90
C LEU A 292 -6.64 -27.95 -20.86
N LYS A 293 -6.23 -28.61 -19.78
CA LYS A 293 -6.49 -30.05 -19.57
C LYS A 293 -7.96 -30.28 -19.22
N ILE A 294 -8.54 -29.38 -18.43
CA ILE A 294 -9.97 -29.39 -18.07
C ILE A 294 -10.81 -29.01 -19.30
N GLU A 295 -10.48 -27.88 -19.94
CA GLU A 295 -11.18 -27.41 -21.14
C GLU A 295 -10.19 -27.09 -22.27
N LYS A 296 -10.00 -28.05 -23.19
CA LYS A 296 -9.05 -27.95 -24.30
C LYS A 296 -9.35 -26.80 -25.27
N SER A 297 -10.63 -26.43 -25.39
CA SER A 297 -11.11 -25.34 -26.25
C SER A 297 -11.12 -23.98 -25.58
N ASN A 298 -10.61 -23.83 -24.35
CA ASN A 298 -10.66 -22.55 -23.67
C ASN A 298 -9.74 -21.51 -24.35
N CYS A 299 -10.35 -20.63 -25.14
CA CYS A 299 -9.64 -19.58 -25.88
C CYS A 299 -8.88 -18.62 -24.96
N TYR A 300 -9.45 -18.27 -23.80
CA TYR A 300 -8.84 -17.32 -22.88
C TYR A 300 -7.55 -17.89 -22.26
N ALA A 301 -7.56 -19.16 -21.82
CA ALA A 301 -6.37 -19.86 -21.35
C ALA A 301 -5.28 -19.95 -22.43
N LEU A 302 -5.63 -20.24 -23.69
CA LEU A 302 -4.68 -20.24 -24.81
C LEU A 302 -4.08 -18.85 -25.05
N ILE A 303 -4.89 -17.79 -24.96
CA ILE A 303 -4.42 -16.40 -25.10
C ILE A 303 -3.43 -16.06 -23.98
N GLN A 304 -3.72 -16.43 -22.74
CA GLN A 304 -2.81 -16.21 -21.61
C GLN A 304 -1.52 -17.04 -21.74
N LEU A 305 -1.61 -18.26 -22.26
CA LEU A 305 -0.44 -19.11 -22.53
C LEU A 305 0.46 -18.51 -23.62
N GLY A 306 -0.13 -18.08 -24.73
CA GLY A 306 0.58 -17.39 -25.80
C GLY A 306 1.21 -16.06 -25.33
N THR A 307 0.55 -15.35 -24.42
CA THR A 307 1.06 -14.12 -23.80
C THR A 307 2.23 -14.42 -22.85
N THR A 308 2.17 -15.53 -22.13
CA THR A 308 3.27 -16.04 -21.29
C THR A 308 4.50 -16.37 -22.13
N PHE A 309 4.35 -17.10 -23.24
CA PHE A 309 5.45 -17.36 -24.17
C PHE A 309 6.03 -16.08 -24.78
N THR A 310 5.18 -15.09 -25.08
CA THR A 310 5.64 -13.77 -25.54
C THR A 310 6.50 -13.07 -24.50
N ALA A 311 6.10 -13.11 -23.23
CA ALA A 311 6.86 -12.52 -22.12
C ALA A 311 8.23 -13.22 -21.94
N MET A 312 8.29 -14.53 -22.19
CA MET A 312 9.53 -15.31 -22.20
C MET A 312 10.39 -15.13 -23.47
N LYS A 313 9.95 -14.29 -24.42
CA LYS A 313 10.56 -14.12 -25.76
C LYS A 313 10.55 -15.41 -26.62
N LYS A 314 9.75 -16.41 -26.26
CA LYS A 314 9.51 -17.63 -27.05
C LYS A 314 8.44 -17.36 -28.12
N TYR A 315 8.80 -16.52 -29.09
CA TYR A 315 7.83 -15.99 -30.06
C TYR A 315 7.24 -17.05 -31.01
N LYS A 316 8.00 -18.11 -31.34
CA LYS A 316 7.51 -19.22 -32.18
C LYS A 316 6.36 -19.96 -31.49
N ASP A 317 6.58 -20.38 -30.25
CA ASP A 317 5.59 -21.08 -29.43
C ASP A 317 4.35 -20.22 -29.22
N SER A 318 4.56 -18.94 -28.87
CA SER A 318 3.48 -17.96 -28.74
C SER A 318 2.60 -17.84 -30.00
N ILE A 319 3.21 -17.74 -31.18
CA ILE A 319 2.46 -17.64 -32.44
C ILE A 319 1.65 -18.91 -32.68
N GLU A 320 2.21 -20.08 -32.39
CA GLU A 320 1.49 -21.34 -32.56
C GLU A 320 0.30 -21.45 -31.60
N THR A 321 0.48 -21.05 -30.34
CA THR A 321 -0.62 -20.98 -29.36
C THR A 321 -1.71 -20.01 -29.81
N PHE A 322 -1.37 -18.82 -30.31
CA PHE A 322 -2.37 -17.87 -30.81
C PHE A 322 -3.06 -18.33 -32.10
N LYS A 323 -2.35 -19.04 -32.98
CA LYS A 323 -3.00 -19.68 -34.13
C LYS A 323 -3.98 -20.76 -33.68
N HIS A 324 -3.66 -21.51 -32.62
CA HIS A 324 -4.56 -22.49 -32.04
C HIS A 324 -5.82 -21.81 -31.48
N ALA A 325 -5.67 -20.76 -30.67
CA ALA A 325 -6.80 -19.95 -30.20
C ALA A 325 -7.68 -19.45 -31.37
N ARG A 326 -7.05 -18.99 -32.45
CA ARG A 326 -7.75 -18.53 -33.66
C ARG A 326 -8.43 -19.66 -34.45
N LYS A 327 -7.98 -20.91 -34.33
CA LYS A 327 -8.68 -22.06 -34.95
C LYS A 327 -9.99 -22.35 -34.21
N ILE A 328 -10.00 -22.17 -32.89
CA ILE A 328 -11.19 -22.38 -32.06
C ILE A 328 -12.16 -21.21 -32.23
N ASP A 329 -11.67 -19.97 -32.09
CA ASP A 329 -12.45 -18.76 -32.31
C ASP A 329 -11.73 -17.82 -33.28
N PRO A 330 -12.09 -17.85 -34.58
CA PRO A 330 -11.51 -16.97 -35.60
C PRO A 330 -11.83 -15.48 -35.40
N HIS A 331 -12.87 -15.16 -34.63
CA HIS A 331 -13.37 -13.81 -34.41
C HIS A 331 -12.86 -13.18 -33.12
N ASN A 332 -12.09 -13.93 -32.31
CA ASN A 332 -11.50 -13.44 -31.07
C ASN A 332 -10.50 -12.29 -31.30
N LEU A 333 -10.96 -11.05 -31.08
CA LEU A 333 -10.15 -9.85 -31.31
C LEU A 333 -8.90 -9.81 -30.42
N LEU A 334 -9.01 -10.28 -29.18
CA LEU A 334 -7.89 -10.34 -28.24
C LEU A 334 -6.80 -11.28 -28.75
N ALA A 335 -7.15 -12.48 -29.22
CA ALA A 335 -6.19 -13.41 -29.82
C ALA A 335 -5.50 -12.82 -31.07
N LEU A 336 -6.27 -12.16 -31.95
CA LEU A 336 -5.74 -11.53 -33.17
C LEU A 336 -4.79 -10.37 -32.84
N GLY A 337 -5.15 -9.53 -31.87
CA GLY A 337 -4.33 -8.42 -31.38
C GLY A 337 -3.01 -8.92 -30.78
N ARG A 338 -3.08 -9.90 -29.87
CA ARG A 338 -1.88 -10.50 -29.26
C ARG A 338 -0.98 -11.18 -30.29
N LEU A 339 -1.55 -11.90 -31.26
CA LEU A 339 -0.79 -12.45 -32.38
C LEU A 339 -0.07 -11.36 -33.18
N ALA A 340 -0.73 -10.24 -33.47
CA ALA A 340 -0.14 -9.13 -34.21
C ALA A 340 1.02 -8.48 -33.43
N ILE A 341 0.88 -8.30 -32.12
CA ILE A 341 1.94 -7.79 -31.22
C ILE A 341 3.14 -8.75 -31.23
N THR A 342 2.92 -10.07 -31.14
CA THR A 342 4.03 -11.03 -31.20
C THR A 342 4.73 -11.03 -32.55
N LEU A 343 3.97 -10.90 -33.65
CA LEU A 343 4.55 -10.75 -34.99
C LEU A 343 5.34 -9.44 -35.13
N GLU A 344 4.89 -8.34 -34.53
CA GLU A 344 5.64 -7.08 -34.47
C GLU A 344 6.98 -7.27 -33.75
N LYS A 345 7.00 -7.94 -32.59
CA LYS A 345 8.24 -8.24 -31.84
C LYS A 345 9.23 -9.08 -32.64
N MET A 346 8.73 -9.91 -33.56
CA MET A 346 9.54 -10.65 -34.54
C MET A 346 9.89 -9.84 -35.80
N GLN A 347 9.56 -8.55 -35.86
CA GLN A 347 9.72 -7.66 -37.01
C GLN A 347 8.95 -8.11 -38.27
N LYS A 348 7.94 -8.98 -38.13
CA LYS A 348 7.09 -9.47 -39.21
C LYS A 348 5.92 -8.52 -39.48
N TYR A 349 6.22 -7.24 -39.67
CA TYR A 349 5.23 -6.15 -39.72
C TYR A 349 4.14 -6.34 -40.79
N LYS A 350 4.50 -6.81 -42.01
CA LYS A 350 3.52 -7.04 -43.08
C LYS A 350 2.46 -8.09 -42.69
N LYS A 351 2.88 -9.16 -41.99
CA LYS A 351 1.97 -10.20 -41.51
C LYS A 351 1.08 -9.66 -40.37
N ALA A 352 1.66 -8.91 -39.43
CA ALA A 352 0.91 -8.28 -38.35
C ALA A 352 -0.20 -7.35 -38.86
N ILE A 353 0.11 -6.46 -39.83
CA ILE A 353 -0.87 -5.56 -40.45
C ILE A 353 -1.99 -6.35 -41.15
N ARG A 354 -1.67 -7.47 -41.83
CA ARG A 354 -2.69 -8.32 -42.48
C ARG A 354 -3.64 -8.93 -41.45
N ILE A 355 -3.14 -9.34 -40.29
CA ILE A 355 -3.97 -9.86 -39.19
C ILE A 355 -4.87 -8.74 -38.64
N LEU A 356 -4.33 -7.56 -38.37
CA LEU A 356 -5.11 -6.43 -37.84
C LEU A 356 -6.16 -5.92 -38.83
N LYS A 357 -5.89 -5.96 -40.15
CA LYS A 357 -6.91 -5.67 -41.16
C LYS A 357 -8.08 -6.66 -41.12
N LYS A 358 -7.84 -7.93 -40.78
CA LYS A 358 -8.92 -8.89 -40.56
C LYS A 358 -9.67 -8.60 -39.27
N ALA A 359 -8.96 -8.31 -38.17
CA ALA A 359 -9.57 -7.90 -36.91
C ALA A 359 -10.47 -6.66 -37.10
N HIS A 360 -10.02 -5.68 -37.87
CA HIS A 360 -10.77 -4.47 -38.17
C HIS A 360 -12.08 -4.74 -38.92
N LYS A 361 -12.10 -5.72 -39.84
CA LYS A 361 -13.32 -6.15 -40.53
C LYS A 361 -14.32 -6.84 -39.59
N ILE A 362 -13.85 -7.43 -38.49
CA ILE A 362 -14.70 -8.08 -37.51
C ILE A 362 -15.33 -7.03 -36.59
N ASN A 363 -14.54 -6.04 -36.17
CA ASN A 363 -15.03 -4.92 -35.38
C ASN A 363 -14.32 -3.63 -35.79
N GLU A 364 -15.07 -2.73 -36.42
CA GLU A 364 -14.56 -1.46 -36.95
C GLU A 364 -14.36 -0.39 -35.87
N THR A 365 -14.96 -0.57 -34.69
CA THR A 365 -14.97 0.39 -33.58
C THR A 365 -14.08 -0.01 -32.41
N ASN A 366 -13.31 -1.10 -32.52
CA ASN A 366 -12.37 -1.50 -31.48
C ASN A 366 -11.10 -0.61 -31.48
N PRO A 367 -10.84 0.19 -30.42
CA PRO A 367 -9.68 1.09 -30.34
C PRO A 367 -8.33 0.35 -30.30
N GLU A 368 -8.26 -0.84 -29.68
CA GLU A 368 -7.03 -1.62 -29.50
C GLU A 368 -6.40 -2.00 -30.85
N ILE A 369 -7.24 -2.27 -31.86
CA ILE A 369 -6.78 -2.59 -33.22
C ILE A 369 -5.99 -1.40 -33.81
N PHE A 370 -6.51 -0.18 -33.64
CA PHE A 370 -5.87 1.04 -34.13
C PHE A 370 -4.65 1.41 -33.30
N GLU A 371 -4.64 1.14 -32.00
CA GLU A 371 -3.47 1.27 -31.15
C GLU A 371 -2.31 0.38 -31.66
N ILE A 372 -2.56 -0.91 -31.88
CA ILE A 372 -1.54 -1.86 -32.33
C ILE A 372 -1.06 -1.49 -33.74
N LEU A 373 -1.96 -1.08 -34.64
CA LEU A 373 -1.58 -0.55 -35.96
C LEU A 373 -0.70 0.70 -35.84
N GLY A 374 -1.05 1.61 -34.94
CA GLY A 374 -0.28 2.81 -34.61
C GLY A 374 1.14 2.47 -34.17
N GLY A 375 1.28 1.50 -33.25
CA GLY A 375 2.56 0.99 -32.77
C GLY A 375 3.40 0.38 -33.89
N ILE A 376 2.81 -0.50 -34.71
CA ILE A 376 3.50 -1.11 -35.86
C ILE A 376 3.98 -0.04 -36.86
N TYR A 377 3.14 0.94 -37.18
CA TYR A 377 3.54 2.03 -38.09
C TYR A 377 4.62 2.92 -37.49
N TYR A 378 4.62 3.13 -36.17
CA TYR A 378 5.69 3.83 -35.46
C TYR A 378 7.01 3.06 -35.56
N SER A 379 6.99 1.75 -35.33
CA SER A 379 8.14 0.84 -35.49
C SER A 379 8.69 0.84 -36.93
N LEU A 380 7.82 0.98 -37.92
CA LEU A 380 8.19 1.17 -39.33
C LEU A 380 8.65 2.59 -39.70
N LYS A 381 8.75 3.52 -38.74
CA LYS A 381 9.02 4.96 -38.94
C LYS A 381 8.00 5.67 -39.85
N LYS A 382 6.82 5.08 -40.07
CA LYS A 382 5.71 5.65 -40.86
C LYS A 382 4.83 6.53 -39.97
N TYR A 383 5.41 7.58 -39.41
CA TYR A 383 4.78 8.43 -38.39
C TYR A 383 3.45 9.05 -38.85
N SER A 384 3.29 9.39 -40.13
CA SER A 384 2.02 9.92 -40.65
C SER A 384 0.86 8.91 -40.56
N LYS A 385 1.12 7.63 -40.87
CA LYS A 385 0.14 6.55 -40.73
C LYS A 385 -0.12 6.21 -39.26
N SER A 386 0.93 6.23 -38.45
CA SER A 386 0.82 6.03 -37.00
C SER A 386 -0.05 7.09 -36.34
N ILE A 387 0.15 8.37 -36.66
CA ILE A 387 -0.70 9.47 -36.18
C ILE A 387 -2.17 9.27 -36.56
N LYS A 388 -2.46 8.90 -37.81
CA LYS A 388 -3.84 8.62 -38.25
C LYS A 388 -4.48 7.48 -37.44
N ALA A 389 -3.73 6.41 -37.20
CA ALA A 389 -4.20 5.28 -36.40
C ALA A 389 -4.45 5.67 -34.93
N TYR A 390 -3.51 6.35 -34.28
CA TYR A 390 -3.70 6.80 -32.90
C TYR A 390 -4.83 7.83 -32.76
N ARG A 391 -5.02 8.76 -33.71
CA ARG A 391 -6.18 9.66 -33.69
C ARG A 391 -7.50 8.91 -33.80
N ARG A 392 -7.57 7.83 -34.59
CA ARG A 392 -8.75 6.98 -34.67
C ARG A 392 -8.98 6.23 -33.37
N ALA A 393 -7.94 5.66 -32.75
CA ALA A 393 -8.02 5.03 -31.44
C ALA A 393 -8.55 6.00 -30.38
N ILE A 394 -8.02 7.23 -30.33
CA ILE A 394 -8.45 8.29 -29.40
C ILE A 394 -9.90 8.71 -29.65
N SER A 395 -10.35 8.79 -30.91
CA SER A 395 -11.76 9.10 -31.20
C SER A 395 -12.74 8.04 -30.70
N LEU A 396 -12.26 6.82 -30.49
CA LEU A 396 -13.04 5.70 -29.97
C LEU A 396 -12.89 5.56 -28.44
N ASN A 397 -11.73 5.93 -27.89
CA ASN A 397 -11.46 5.94 -26.45
C ASN A 397 -10.65 7.20 -26.05
N PRO A 398 -11.32 8.33 -25.78
CA PRO A 398 -10.65 9.60 -25.51
C PRO A 398 -10.00 9.70 -24.12
N GLU A 399 -10.40 8.85 -23.16
CA GLU A 399 -9.91 8.86 -21.77
C GLU A 399 -8.76 7.86 -21.54
N ASP A 400 -8.09 7.42 -22.61
CA ASP A 400 -6.90 6.57 -22.53
C ASP A 400 -5.63 7.43 -22.63
N ASP A 401 -4.93 7.60 -21.50
CA ASP A 401 -3.70 8.38 -21.39
C ASP A 401 -2.57 7.84 -22.27
N TRP A 402 -2.52 6.52 -22.44
CA TRP A 402 -1.50 5.87 -23.24
C TRP A 402 -1.63 6.19 -24.73
N LEU A 403 -2.85 6.26 -25.26
CA LEU A 403 -3.09 6.65 -26.66
C LEU A 403 -2.62 8.09 -26.93
N TRP A 404 -2.93 9.01 -26.02
CA TRP A 404 -2.47 10.41 -26.09
C TRP A 404 -0.94 10.53 -26.00
N TYR A 405 -0.33 9.78 -25.07
CA TYR A 405 1.13 9.70 -24.94
C TYR A 405 1.80 9.19 -26.22
N ARG A 406 1.24 8.15 -26.86
CA ARG A 406 1.74 7.60 -28.12
C ARG A 406 1.55 8.56 -29.30
N LEU A 407 0.46 9.32 -29.32
CA LEU A 407 0.26 10.39 -30.29
C LEU A 407 1.30 11.52 -30.12
N GLY A 408 1.55 11.96 -28.89
CA GLY A 408 2.58 12.95 -28.57
C GLY A 408 3.98 12.50 -29.00
N SER A 409 4.31 11.24 -28.73
CA SER A 409 5.56 10.61 -29.15
C SER A 409 5.75 10.63 -30.67
N ASN A 410 4.68 10.37 -31.43
CA ASN A 410 4.70 10.46 -32.88
C ASN A 410 4.94 11.89 -33.39
N TYR A 411 4.27 12.88 -32.81
CA TYR A 411 4.47 14.29 -33.18
C TYR A 411 5.89 14.76 -32.86
N ARG A 412 6.44 14.36 -31.70
CA ARG A 412 7.81 14.67 -31.30
C ARG A 412 8.84 14.09 -32.26
N LYS A 413 8.64 12.85 -32.73
CA LYS A 413 9.52 12.23 -33.76
C LYS A 413 9.46 12.94 -35.11
N ARG A 414 8.37 13.65 -35.41
CA ARG A 414 8.24 14.54 -36.58
C ARG A 414 8.64 15.99 -36.31
N ASN A 415 9.24 16.28 -35.15
CA ASN A 415 9.60 17.62 -34.69
C ASN A 415 8.42 18.61 -34.61
N GLN A 416 7.18 18.11 -34.49
CA GLN A 416 5.98 18.93 -34.33
C GLN A 416 5.73 19.16 -32.83
N LEU A 417 6.61 19.96 -32.20
CA LEU A 417 6.69 20.08 -30.74
C LEU A 417 5.39 20.61 -30.10
N ASP A 418 4.71 21.57 -30.71
CA ASP A 418 3.44 22.10 -30.19
C ASP A 418 2.34 21.06 -30.12
N LYS A 419 2.20 20.25 -31.17
CA LYS A 419 1.23 19.16 -31.22
C LYS A 419 1.61 18.04 -30.25
N ALA A 420 2.91 17.79 -30.06
CA ALA A 420 3.39 16.84 -29.08
C ALA A 420 3.05 17.28 -27.66
N ILE A 421 3.32 18.53 -27.30
CA ILE A 421 2.98 19.11 -25.99
C ILE A 421 1.48 19.00 -25.74
N LYS A 422 0.63 19.43 -26.68
CA LYS A 422 -0.84 19.30 -26.52
C LYS A 422 -1.28 17.86 -26.24
N ALA A 423 -0.78 16.90 -27.01
CA ALA A 423 -1.12 15.49 -26.81
C ALA A 423 -0.60 14.93 -25.47
N TYR A 424 0.62 15.30 -25.07
CA TYR A 424 1.15 14.88 -23.78
C TYR A 424 0.44 15.55 -22.59
N MET A 425 -0.03 16.79 -22.74
CA MET A 425 -0.83 17.47 -21.72
C MET A 425 -2.19 16.78 -21.51
N GLU A 426 -2.84 16.30 -22.58
CA GLU A 426 -4.06 15.47 -22.43
C GLU A 426 -3.76 14.15 -21.70
N ALA A 427 -2.67 13.46 -22.06
CA ALA A 427 -2.24 12.27 -21.34
C ALA A 427 -2.00 12.56 -19.84
N PHE A 428 -1.40 13.70 -19.52
CA PHE A 428 -1.15 14.13 -18.14
C PHE A 428 -2.44 14.54 -17.41
N ARG A 429 -3.40 15.17 -18.10
CA ARG A 429 -4.73 15.50 -17.55
C ARG A 429 -5.47 14.24 -17.11
N ILE A 430 -5.43 13.20 -17.94
CA ILE A 430 -6.09 11.91 -17.68
C ILE A 430 -5.37 11.16 -16.56
N ASN A 431 -4.04 11.06 -16.65
CA ASN A 431 -3.23 10.36 -15.66
C ASN A 431 -2.00 11.18 -15.23
N PRO A 432 -2.14 12.02 -14.18
CA PRO A 432 -1.04 12.83 -13.67
C PRO A 432 0.11 12.00 -13.09
N SER A 433 -0.16 10.74 -12.71
CA SER A 433 0.84 9.84 -12.13
C SER A 433 1.71 9.13 -13.17
N PHE A 434 1.40 9.26 -14.46
CA PHE A 434 2.15 8.57 -15.52
C PHE A 434 3.49 9.26 -15.80
N SER A 435 4.52 8.79 -15.10
CA SER A 435 5.88 9.36 -15.15
C SER A 435 6.48 9.42 -16.56
N SER A 436 6.13 8.51 -17.47
CA SER A 436 6.64 8.55 -18.85
C SER A 436 6.16 9.77 -19.62
N THR A 437 4.90 10.20 -19.41
CA THR A 437 4.35 11.42 -20.01
C THR A 437 5.11 12.64 -19.52
N LEU A 438 5.32 12.75 -18.21
CA LEU A 438 6.03 13.88 -17.62
C LEU A 438 7.50 13.94 -18.06
N HIS A 439 8.16 12.78 -18.15
CA HIS A 439 9.51 12.66 -18.70
C HIS A 439 9.60 13.19 -20.14
N ASP A 440 8.66 12.83 -21.00
CA ASP A 440 8.64 13.30 -22.39
C ASP A 440 8.15 14.76 -22.53
N LEU A 441 7.30 15.27 -21.63
CA LEU A 441 6.96 16.68 -21.53
C LEU A 441 8.19 17.53 -21.21
N ILE A 442 8.95 17.18 -20.18
CA ILE A 442 10.21 17.86 -19.80
C ILE A 442 11.14 17.95 -21.02
N LYS A 443 11.38 16.83 -21.70
CA LYS A 443 12.24 16.80 -22.89
C LYS A 443 11.69 17.65 -24.03
N THR A 444 10.38 17.73 -24.19
CA THR A 444 9.74 18.48 -25.29
C THR A 444 9.73 19.98 -25.01
N PHE A 445 9.41 20.42 -23.78
CA PHE A 445 9.48 21.82 -23.37
C PHE A 445 10.91 22.34 -23.39
N TYR A 446 11.87 21.56 -22.87
CA TYR A 446 13.29 21.93 -22.88
C TYR A 446 13.80 22.10 -24.31
N LYS A 447 13.46 21.17 -25.22
CA LYS A 447 13.83 21.28 -26.64
C LYS A 447 13.20 22.51 -27.32
N LYS A 448 12.00 22.93 -26.90
CA LYS A 448 11.33 24.12 -27.42
C LYS A 448 11.92 25.42 -26.84
N GLY A 449 12.77 25.34 -25.81
CA GLY A 449 13.31 26.51 -25.09
C GLY A 449 12.33 27.09 -24.06
N ASN A 450 11.26 26.38 -23.72
CA ASN A 450 10.31 26.83 -22.70
C ASN A 450 10.80 26.37 -21.31
N LEU A 451 11.69 27.17 -20.72
CA LEU A 451 12.35 26.85 -19.45
C LEU A 451 11.37 26.84 -18.27
N GLU A 452 10.45 27.79 -18.19
CA GLU A 452 9.44 27.89 -17.12
C GLU A 452 8.61 26.60 -16.99
N TRP A 453 8.03 26.14 -18.10
CA TRP A 453 7.23 24.90 -18.09
C TRP A 453 8.08 23.65 -17.91
N THR A 454 9.34 23.68 -18.33
CA THR A 454 10.30 22.59 -18.06
C THR A 454 10.53 22.45 -16.56
N GLU A 455 10.80 23.57 -15.86
CA GLU A 455 11.03 23.59 -14.42
C GLU A 455 9.81 23.05 -13.66
N MET A 456 8.62 23.50 -14.03
CA MET A 456 7.38 23.08 -13.38
C MET A 456 7.15 21.56 -13.53
N CYS A 457 7.39 21.01 -14.74
CA CYS A 457 7.32 19.56 -14.95
C CYS A 457 8.41 18.80 -14.18
N CYS A 458 9.62 19.35 -14.04
CA CYS A 458 10.68 18.75 -13.22
C CYS A 458 10.30 18.70 -11.73
N ARG A 459 9.71 19.77 -11.19
CA ARG A 459 9.23 19.81 -9.80
C ARG A 459 8.13 18.78 -9.55
N GLN A 460 7.16 18.67 -10.46
CA GLN A 460 6.12 17.64 -10.37
C GLN A 460 6.71 16.21 -10.45
N MET A 461 7.76 16.01 -11.24
CA MET A 461 8.43 14.71 -11.35
C MET A 461 9.12 14.35 -10.03
N LEU A 462 9.76 15.31 -9.36
CA LEU A 462 10.42 15.10 -8.07
C LEU A 462 9.41 14.86 -6.93
N PHE A 463 8.20 15.43 -7.04
CA PHE A 463 7.11 15.11 -6.13
C PHE A 463 6.65 13.64 -6.28
N LEU A 464 6.49 13.16 -7.51
CA LEU A 464 6.07 11.77 -7.78
C LEU A 464 7.18 10.75 -7.53
N ILE A 465 8.41 11.08 -7.92
CA ILE A 465 9.59 10.23 -7.84
C ILE A 465 10.73 11.06 -7.25
N PRO A 466 10.84 11.09 -5.91
CA PRO A 466 11.96 11.75 -5.23
C PRO A 466 13.29 11.23 -5.77
N GLY A 467 14.16 12.14 -6.22
CA GLY A 467 15.47 11.80 -6.78
C GLY A 467 15.50 11.36 -8.25
N SER A 468 14.43 11.61 -9.02
CA SER A 468 14.41 11.33 -10.46
C SER A 468 15.63 11.93 -11.20
N PRO A 469 16.52 11.11 -11.81
CA PRO A 469 17.76 11.60 -12.42
C PRO A 469 17.53 12.62 -13.52
N LEU A 470 16.51 12.41 -14.37
CA LEU A 470 16.17 13.35 -15.45
C LEU A 470 15.83 14.74 -14.90
N ALA A 471 14.98 14.80 -13.86
CA ALA A 471 14.53 16.07 -13.31
C ALA A 471 15.71 16.83 -12.66
N VAL A 472 16.53 16.14 -11.86
CA VAL A 472 17.71 16.73 -11.24
C VAL A 472 18.72 17.22 -12.28
N GLU A 473 19.02 16.42 -13.31
CA GLU A 473 19.98 16.79 -14.35
C GLU A 473 19.48 17.96 -15.21
N THR A 474 18.19 17.97 -15.55
CA THR A 474 17.60 19.05 -16.37
C THR A 474 17.62 20.37 -15.60
N LEU A 475 17.25 20.37 -14.31
CA LEU A 475 17.32 21.56 -13.46
C LEU A 475 18.75 22.08 -13.30
N LYS A 476 19.73 21.19 -13.10
CA LYS A 476 21.16 21.58 -13.05
C LYS A 476 21.63 22.23 -14.35
N LYS A 477 21.21 21.70 -15.51
CA LYS A 477 21.54 22.30 -16.82
C LYS A 477 20.91 23.68 -16.99
N MET A 478 19.70 23.87 -16.47
CA MET A 478 19.02 25.17 -16.49
C MET A 478 19.72 26.19 -15.58
N SER A 479 20.10 25.81 -14.35
CA SER A 479 20.84 26.69 -13.43
C SER A 479 22.24 27.07 -13.94
N CYS A 480 22.91 26.19 -14.69
CA CYS A 480 24.19 26.50 -15.33
C CYS A 480 24.04 27.42 -16.57
N ASN A 481 22.84 27.54 -17.15
CA ASN A 481 22.56 28.50 -18.22
C ASN A 481 22.09 29.86 -17.67
N GLU A 482 21.39 29.87 -16.53
CA GLU A 482 20.99 31.11 -15.84
C GLU A 482 22.20 31.93 -15.38
N SER A 483 23.36 31.33 -15.11
CA SER A 483 24.60 32.07 -14.80
C SER A 483 25.13 32.97 -15.91
N LYS A 484 24.52 32.96 -17.11
CA LYS A 484 24.75 33.95 -18.18
C LYS A 484 23.69 35.04 -18.31
N ASP A 485 22.53 34.90 -17.65
CA ASP A 485 21.36 35.80 -17.77
C ASP A 485 20.92 36.43 -16.42
N ILE A 486 21.67 36.21 -15.33
CA ILE A 486 21.36 36.69 -13.96
C ILE A 486 21.22 38.22 -13.84
N ASP A 487 21.72 39.01 -14.79
CA ASP A 487 21.63 40.48 -14.72
C ASP A 487 20.27 41.06 -15.16
N LEU A 488 19.37 40.29 -15.80
CA LEU A 488 18.10 40.84 -16.32
C LEU A 488 16.82 40.45 -15.55
N ILE A 489 16.81 39.36 -14.77
CA ILE A 489 15.55 38.80 -14.23
C ILE A 489 15.23 39.26 -12.79
N ASN A 490 16.20 39.82 -12.06
CA ASN A 490 16.00 40.30 -10.68
C ASN A 490 15.09 41.54 -10.52
N LYS A 491 14.36 41.97 -11.56
CA LYS A 491 13.44 43.12 -11.48
C LYS A 491 11.95 42.83 -11.62
N LYS A 492 11.48 41.61 -11.93
CA LYS A 492 10.02 41.34 -12.00
C LYS A 492 9.63 39.89 -11.70
N SER A 493 9.30 39.59 -10.45
CA SER A 493 8.18 38.67 -10.15
C SER A 493 7.65 38.86 -8.73
N LYS A 494 6.47 39.49 -8.65
CA LYS A 494 5.57 39.36 -7.51
C LYS A 494 5.10 37.91 -7.45
N ILE A 495 5.24 37.29 -6.29
CA ILE A 495 4.65 36.00 -5.94
C ILE A 495 3.12 36.14 -6.08
N ILE A 496 2.54 35.52 -7.09
CA ILE A 496 1.08 35.36 -7.21
C ILE A 496 0.75 33.94 -6.74
N ARG A 497 0.16 33.84 -5.54
CA ARG A 497 -0.49 32.62 -5.04
C ARG A 497 -1.74 32.36 -5.89
N ILE A 498 -1.76 31.30 -6.68
CA ILE A 498 -3.01 30.79 -7.26
C ILE A 498 -3.71 29.95 -6.19
N LEU A 499 -4.69 30.56 -5.53
CA LEU A 499 -5.71 29.87 -4.75
C LEU A 499 -6.63 29.10 -5.70
N ASN A 500 -6.85 27.83 -5.38
CA ASN A 500 -7.76 26.91 -6.05
C ASN A 500 -9.21 27.45 -5.99
N PRO A 501 -9.91 27.73 -7.11
CA PRO A 501 -11.29 28.15 -7.05
C PRO A 501 -12.24 26.94 -7.09
N LYS A 502 -13.09 26.88 -6.04
CA LYS A 502 -14.42 26.24 -5.95
C LYS A 502 -14.51 24.76 -5.51
N LYS A 503 -14.96 24.60 -4.26
CA LYS A 503 -16.12 23.79 -3.88
C LYS A 503 -17.00 24.57 -2.88
N ARG A 504 -18.09 25.15 -3.39
CA ARG A 504 -19.40 25.47 -2.80
C ARG A 504 -20.29 25.64 -4.05
N GLU A 505 -21.41 24.96 -4.21
CA GLU A 505 -22.51 24.71 -3.26
C GLU A 505 -22.66 23.25 -2.82
#